data_AF-A0A2V4DPZ2-F1
#
_entry.id   AF-A0A2V4DPZ2-F1
#
_cell.length_a   1.000
_cell.length_b   1.000
_cell.length_c   1.000
_cell.angle_alpha   90.00
_cell.angle_beta   90.00
_cell.angle_gamma   90.00
#
_symmetry.space_group_name_H-M   'P 1'
#
loop_
_entity.id
_entity.type
_entity.pdbx_description
1 polymer ?
#
loop_
_entity_poly.entity_id
_entity_poly.type
_entity_poly.pdbx_seq_one_letter_code
_entity_poly.pdbx_strand_id
1 'polypeptide(L)'
;MTGKIKLPALEIFMTAVDAVEFSKVLKDQIESVKFITQYIWPDLNIPISDVLDMEIAKNIDFSIINTDILSIEDYKKKYVIHYPGSNYDGAMVGEGLVRFSCSTMAGYAPGSLMNGRLTASYDVVKQPETDKFVKAVWKIFKKGAKKVYLINRETGQIADKPETRFFAWPNAAKKFNGENGHYLTNHAFAYFVAKDV
;
A
#
# COMPACT_ATOMS: atom_id res chain seq x y z
N MET A 1 6.16 -9.90 -30.03
CA MET A 1 5.25 -8.98 -29.31
C MET A 1 6.08 -8.17 -28.33
N THR A 2 6.17 -6.86 -28.52
CA THR A 2 6.85 -5.94 -27.60
C THR A 2 6.07 -5.87 -26.28
N GLY A 3 6.76 -6.01 -25.16
CA GLY A 3 6.15 -6.02 -23.83
C GLY A 3 5.37 -4.73 -23.54
N LYS A 4 4.29 -4.82 -22.77
CA LYS A 4 3.51 -3.65 -22.32
C LYS A 4 3.63 -3.55 -20.81
N ILE A 5 4.67 -2.86 -20.36
CA ILE A 5 4.90 -2.63 -18.92
C ILE A 5 3.80 -1.72 -18.37
N LYS A 6 3.20 -2.13 -17.26
CA LYS A 6 2.26 -1.34 -16.47
C LYS A 6 2.88 -1.01 -15.11
N LEU A 7 2.66 0.24 -14.68
CA LEU A 7 3.11 0.78 -13.39
C LEU A 7 1.91 1.41 -12.63
N PRO A 8 0.88 0.63 -12.25
CA PRO A 8 -0.27 1.18 -11.55
C PRO A 8 0.10 1.60 -10.12
N ALA A 9 -0.49 2.70 -9.67
CA ALA A 9 -0.37 3.18 -8.30
C ALA A 9 -1.72 3.67 -7.77
N LEU A 10 -1.95 3.47 -6.47
CA LEU A 10 -2.95 4.19 -5.68
C LEU A 10 -2.24 4.97 -4.58
N GLU A 11 -2.69 6.19 -4.34
CA GLU A 11 -2.27 6.97 -3.19
C GLU A 11 -3.25 6.64 -2.06
N ILE A 12 -2.73 6.15 -0.94
CA ILE A 12 -3.55 5.58 0.13
C ILE A 12 -3.28 6.30 1.44
N PHE A 13 -4.31 6.44 2.27
CA PHE A 13 -4.19 6.84 3.65
C PHE A 13 -4.64 5.69 4.54
N MET A 14 -3.68 5.10 5.24
CA MET A 14 -3.89 3.96 6.12
C MET A 14 -3.07 4.11 7.39
N THR A 15 -3.73 4.00 8.53
CA THR A 15 -3.03 3.78 9.80
C THR A 15 -2.57 2.33 9.91
N ALA A 16 -1.76 2.01 10.92
CA ALA A 16 -1.41 0.63 11.25
C ALA A 16 -2.64 -0.27 11.44
N VAL A 17 -3.70 0.27 12.08
CA VAL A 17 -4.97 -0.45 12.27
C VAL A 17 -5.60 -0.78 10.92
N ASP A 18 -5.61 0.18 9.99
CA ASP A 18 -6.14 -0.06 8.65
C ASP A 18 -5.32 -1.12 7.89
N ALA A 19 -3.99 -1.10 8.01
CA ALA A 19 -3.13 -2.07 7.32
C ALA A 19 -3.34 -3.50 7.83
N VAL A 20 -3.48 -3.67 9.16
CA VAL A 20 -3.86 -4.97 9.76
C VAL A 20 -5.22 -5.44 9.24
N GLU A 21 -6.25 -4.60 9.27
CA GLU A 21 -7.58 -4.97 8.78
C GLU A 21 -7.58 -5.27 7.27
N PHE A 22 -6.84 -4.49 6.47
CA PHE A 22 -6.69 -4.75 5.04
C PHE A 22 -6.04 -6.10 4.76
N SER A 23 -5.03 -6.47 5.56
CA SER A 23 -4.35 -7.76 5.40
C SER A 23 -5.30 -8.95 5.62
N LYS A 24 -6.17 -8.86 6.63
CA LYS A 24 -7.21 -9.86 6.89
C LYS A 24 -8.21 -9.94 5.73
N VAL A 25 -8.73 -8.79 5.30
CA VAL A 25 -9.69 -8.71 4.19
C VAL A 25 -9.12 -9.25 2.87
N LEU A 26 -7.82 -9.05 2.63
CA LEU A 26 -7.12 -9.64 1.49
C LEU A 26 -7.01 -11.15 1.63
N LYS A 27 -6.56 -11.64 2.79
CA LYS A 27 -6.38 -13.08 3.04
C LYS A 27 -7.69 -13.86 2.93
N ASP A 28 -8.78 -13.29 3.45
CA ASP A 28 -10.12 -13.88 3.38
C ASP A 28 -10.65 -13.99 1.94
N GLN A 29 -10.22 -13.09 1.04
CA GLN A 29 -10.69 -13.06 -0.36
C GLN A 29 -9.72 -13.72 -1.34
N ILE A 30 -8.45 -13.88 -0.98
CA ILE A 30 -7.40 -14.47 -1.80
C ILE A 30 -6.51 -15.30 -0.87
N GLU A 31 -6.84 -16.59 -0.73
CA GLU A 31 -6.20 -17.50 0.22
C GLU A 31 -4.67 -17.62 0.01
N SER A 32 -4.22 -17.55 -1.25
CA SER A 32 -2.80 -17.61 -1.63
C SER A 32 -2.01 -16.33 -1.34
N VAL A 33 -2.65 -15.29 -0.78
CA VAL A 33 -1.92 -14.07 -0.37
C VAL A 33 -1.08 -14.32 0.88
N LYS A 34 0.15 -13.84 0.85
CA LYS A 34 1.04 -13.68 2.00
C LYS A 34 1.67 -12.28 1.99
N PHE A 35 2.22 -11.88 3.12
CA PHE A 35 2.84 -10.57 3.33
C PHE A 35 4.31 -10.75 3.68
N ILE A 36 5.19 -10.10 2.92
CA ILE A 36 6.64 -10.12 3.09
C ILE A 36 7.06 -8.77 3.67
N THR A 37 7.59 -8.77 4.88
CA THR A 37 8.06 -7.53 5.53
C THR A 37 9.37 -7.09 4.89
N GLN A 38 9.43 -5.86 4.36
CA GLN A 38 10.56 -5.41 3.56
C GLN A 38 11.51 -4.54 4.39
N TYR A 39 12.72 -5.04 4.57
CA TYR A 39 13.90 -4.35 5.09
C TYR A 39 15.13 -5.12 4.64
N ILE A 40 16.31 -4.59 4.93
CA ILE A 40 17.58 -5.27 4.66
C ILE A 40 17.69 -6.50 5.57
N TRP A 41 17.52 -7.70 5.02
CA TRP A 41 17.52 -8.94 5.80
C TRP A 41 18.93 -9.47 6.04
N PRO A 42 19.23 -10.01 7.23
CA PRO A 42 20.54 -10.57 7.54
C PRO A 42 20.80 -11.89 6.81
N ASP A 43 19.74 -12.64 6.48
CA ASP A 43 19.79 -13.96 5.84
C ASP A 43 18.54 -14.20 4.96
N LEU A 44 18.37 -15.44 4.45
CA LEU A 44 17.23 -15.87 3.64
C LEU A 44 16.02 -16.36 4.46
N ASN A 45 16.02 -16.17 5.78
CA ASN A 45 14.85 -16.37 6.64
C ASN A 45 13.93 -15.15 6.52
N ILE A 46 13.35 -15.00 5.34
CA ILE A 46 12.52 -13.86 4.98
C ILE A 46 11.26 -13.84 5.87
N PRO A 47 10.94 -12.70 6.52
CA PRO A 47 9.78 -12.55 7.38
C PRO A 47 8.49 -12.53 6.55
N ILE A 48 7.78 -13.66 6.57
CA ILE A 48 6.54 -13.88 5.83
C ILE A 48 5.41 -14.15 6.83
N SER A 49 4.28 -13.48 6.65
CA SER A 49 3.08 -13.63 7.46
C SER A 49 1.83 -13.86 6.61
N ASP A 50 0.83 -14.55 7.18
CA ASP A 50 -0.47 -14.72 6.52
C ASP A 50 -1.38 -13.50 6.68
N VAL A 51 -1.22 -12.79 7.80
CA VAL A 51 -1.84 -11.49 8.10
C VAL A 51 -0.84 -10.63 8.85
N LEU A 52 -0.97 -9.32 8.75
CA LEU A 52 -0.07 -8.39 9.43
C LEU A 52 -0.44 -8.27 10.91
N ASP A 53 0.57 -8.10 11.75
CA ASP A 53 0.41 -7.62 13.12
C ASP A 53 0.59 -6.09 13.21
N MET A 54 0.35 -5.56 14.40
CA MET A 54 0.47 -4.14 14.68
C MET A 54 1.92 -3.63 14.69
N GLU A 55 2.93 -4.49 14.85
CA GLU A 55 4.33 -4.06 14.84
C GLU A 55 4.81 -3.84 13.40
N ILE A 56 4.52 -4.79 12.51
CA ILE A 56 4.81 -4.69 11.08
C ILE A 56 4.05 -3.51 10.47
N ALA A 57 2.76 -3.37 10.78
CA ALA A 57 1.90 -2.36 10.17
C ALA A 57 2.24 -0.90 10.56
N LYS A 58 3.08 -0.66 11.58
CA LYS A 58 3.28 0.69 12.13
C LYS A 58 4.05 1.64 11.24
N ASN A 59 5.05 1.17 10.49
CA ASN A 59 5.87 2.00 9.59
C ASN A 59 6.75 1.17 8.64
N ILE A 60 6.47 -0.13 8.47
CA ILE A 60 7.32 -0.99 7.64
C ILE A 60 6.63 -1.26 6.31
N ASP A 61 7.33 -0.96 5.22
CA ASP A 61 6.88 -1.33 3.87
C ASP A 61 6.82 -2.86 3.76
N PHE A 62 5.86 -3.37 2.99
CA PHE A 62 5.73 -4.81 2.77
C PHE A 62 5.31 -5.12 1.34
N SER A 63 5.63 -6.32 0.89
CA SER A 63 5.11 -6.87 -0.34
C SER A 63 3.96 -7.82 -0.07
N ILE A 64 2.91 -7.69 -0.86
CA ILE A 64 1.79 -8.61 -0.93
C ILE A 64 2.11 -9.55 -2.09
N ILE A 65 2.31 -10.82 -1.79
CA ILE A 65 2.62 -11.86 -2.77
C ILE A 65 1.42 -12.79 -2.95
N ASN A 66 1.11 -13.16 -4.20
CA ASN A 66 0.19 -14.26 -4.50
C ASN A 66 1.00 -15.53 -4.82
N THR A 67 0.91 -16.54 -3.95
CA THR A 67 1.73 -17.76 -4.07
C THR A 67 1.32 -18.70 -5.19
N ASP A 68 0.13 -18.53 -5.78
CA ASP A 68 -0.28 -19.30 -6.97
C ASP A 68 0.41 -18.76 -8.24
N ILE A 69 0.86 -17.50 -8.22
CA ILE A 69 1.56 -16.84 -9.33
C ILE A 69 3.08 -16.93 -9.13
N LEU A 70 3.56 -16.64 -7.92
CA LEU A 70 4.97 -16.67 -7.58
C LEU A 70 5.18 -17.42 -6.26
N SER A 71 5.77 -18.61 -6.33
CA SER A 71 6.11 -19.37 -5.13
C SER A 71 7.14 -18.63 -4.28
N ILE A 72 7.17 -18.88 -2.96
CA ILE A 72 8.15 -18.27 -2.06
C ILE A 72 9.58 -18.65 -2.44
N GLU A 73 9.80 -19.88 -2.91
CA GLU A 73 11.12 -20.33 -3.35
C GLU A 73 11.56 -19.65 -4.65
N ASP A 74 10.64 -19.45 -5.60
CA ASP A 74 10.92 -18.65 -6.79
C ASP A 74 11.16 -17.18 -6.47
N TYR A 75 10.45 -16.61 -5.49
CA TYR A 75 10.69 -15.26 -5.01
C TYR A 75 12.13 -15.12 -4.48
N LYS A 76 12.54 -16.00 -3.55
CA LYS A 76 13.92 -16.04 -3.02
C LYS A 76 14.96 -16.13 -4.12
N LYS A 77 14.72 -16.95 -5.14
CA LYS A 77 15.68 -17.18 -6.23
C LYS A 77 15.77 -16.04 -7.24
N LYS A 78 14.63 -15.42 -7.60
CA LYS A 78 14.54 -14.48 -8.74
C LYS A 78 14.53 -13.02 -8.31
N TYR A 79 14.07 -12.74 -7.09
CA TYR A 79 13.73 -11.40 -6.63
C TYR A 79 14.49 -10.96 -5.38
N VAL A 80 15.30 -11.84 -4.79
CA VAL A 80 16.18 -11.47 -3.67
C VAL A 80 17.60 -11.33 -4.17
N ILE A 81 18.18 -10.15 -3.94
CA ILE A 81 19.55 -9.82 -4.30
C ILE A 81 20.40 -9.94 -3.03
N HIS A 82 21.55 -10.60 -3.17
CA HIS A 82 22.58 -10.64 -2.13
C HIS A 82 23.63 -9.57 -2.44
N TYR A 83 23.83 -8.63 -1.52
CA TYR A 83 24.90 -7.65 -1.66
C TYR A 83 26.24 -8.27 -1.23
N PRO A 84 27.32 -8.10 -2.03
CA PRO A 84 28.64 -8.59 -1.63
C PRO A 84 29.06 -7.97 -0.29
N GLY A 85 29.20 -8.80 0.75
CA GLY A 85 29.75 -8.39 2.05
C GLY A 85 28.74 -8.18 3.18
N SER A 86 27.43 -8.24 2.94
CA SER A 86 26.38 -8.55 3.93
C SER A 86 25.00 -8.15 3.39
N ASN A 87 24.01 -8.91 3.83
CA ASN A 87 22.57 -8.67 3.72
C ASN A 87 21.91 -8.90 2.35
N TYR A 88 20.61 -9.13 2.44
CA TYR A 88 19.71 -9.46 1.36
C TYR A 88 18.63 -8.37 1.22
N ASP A 89 18.26 -8.05 -0.01
CA ASP A 89 17.18 -7.12 -0.32
C ASP A 89 16.22 -7.76 -1.33
N GLY A 90 14.93 -7.57 -1.09
CA GLY A 90 13.85 -8.16 -1.88
C GLY A 90 13.21 -7.15 -2.81
N ALA A 91 13.02 -7.53 -4.07
CA ALA A 91 12.22 -6.74 -4.98
C ALA A 91 10.77 -6.64 -4.48
N MET A 92 10.26 -5.43 -4.38
CA MET A 92 8.93 -5.21 -3.82
C MET A 92 7.80 -5.26 -4.87
N VAL A 93 8.17 -5.27 -6.15
CA VAL A 93 7.26 -5.29 -7.31
C VAL A 93 7.77 -6.28 -8.35
N GLY A 94 6.87 -6.84 -9.15
CA GLY A 94 7.19 -7.87 -10.13
C GLY A 94 6.02 -8.82 -10.34
N GLU A 95 6.31 -9.99 -10.91
CA GLU A 95 5.31 -11.04 -11.11
C GLU A 95 4.69 -11.46 -9.78
N GLY A 96 3.36 -11.45 -9.68
CA GLY A 96 2.65 -11.85 -8.46
C GLY A 96 2.86 -10.94 -7.25
N LEU A 97 3.48 -9.76 -7.41
CA LEU A 97 3.83 -8.84 -6.31
C LEU A 97 3.10 -7.51 -6.40
N VAL A 98 2.63 -7.03 -5.25
CA VAL A 98 2.17 -5.65 -5.02
C VAL A 98 2.97 -5.08 -3.86
N ARG A 99 3.59 -3.91 -4.05
CA ARG A 99 4.23 -3.16 -2.97
C ARG A 99 3.19 -2.35 -2.21
N PHE A 100 3.25 -2.43 -0.89
CA PHE A 100 2.63 -1.49 0.03
C PHE A 100 3.70 -0.59 0.64
N SER A 101 3.49 0.72 0.53
CA SER A 101 4.26 1.72 1.26
C SER A 101 3.41 2.38 2.32
N CYS A 102 3.92 2.41 3.54
CA CYS A 102 3.19 2.93 4.70
C CYS A 102 2.82 4.40 4.53
N SER A 103 1.64 4.78 5.03
CA SER A 103 1.37 6.18 5.35
C SER A 103 2.18 6.55 6.59
N THR A 104 2.70 7.78 6.64
CA THR A 104 3.58 8.23 7.73
C THR A 104 3.11 9.57 8.26
N MET A 105 3.49 9.92 9.49
CA MET A 105 3.18 11.25 10.02
C MET A 105 3.93 12.32 9.23
N ALA A 106 3.23 13.37 8.81
CA ALA A 106 3.79 14.44 8.00
C ALA A 106 4.69 15.35 8.85
N GLY A 107 6.00 15.31 8.61
CA GLY A 107 6.96 16.17 9.33
C GLY A 107 6.70 17.68 9.14
N TYR A 108 6.14 18.08 7.99
CA TYR A 108 5.78 19.46 7.67
C TYR A 108 4.39 19.89 8.18
N ALA A 109 3.59 18.94 8.67
CA ALA A 109 2.23 19.19 9.17
C ALA A 109 1.98 18.29 10.39
N PRO A 110 2.46 18.72 11.58
CA PRO A 110 2.34 17.93 12.81
C PRO A 110 0.90 17.48 13.05
N GLY A 111 0.73 16.20 13.40
CA GLY A 111 -0.59 15.60 13.61
C GLY A 111 -1.33 15.20 12.34
N SER A 112 -0.80 15.44 11.14
CA SER A 112 -1.40 15.00 9.87
C SER A 112 -0.75 13.73 9.32
N LEU A 113 -1.52 12.93 8.59
CA LEU A 113 -1.07 11.69 7.97
C LEU A 113 -0.70 11.92 6.50
N MET A 114 0.57 11.73 6.16
CA MET A 114 1.06 11.71 4.79
C MET A 114 0.72 10.39 4.12
N ASN A 115 0.26 10.44 2.87
CA ASN A 115 -0.17 9.26 2.15
C ASN A 115 0.97 8.25 1.95
N GLY A 116 0.61 6.98 1.98
CA GLY A 116 1.40 5.87 1.47
C GLY A 116 0.98 5.52 0.05
N ARG A 117 1.39 4.34 -0.43
CA ARG A 117 1.06 3.86 -1.78
C ARG A 117 0.83 2.36 -1.84
N LEU A 118 -0.07 1.95 -2.73
CA LEU A 118 -0.04 0.61 -3.32
C LEU A 118 0.53 0.74 -4.73
N THR A 119 1.56 -0.03 -5.07
CA THR A 119 2.19 0.00 -6.41
C THR A 119 2.48 -1.40 -6.94
N ALA A 120 2.52 -1.56 -8.25
CA ALA A 120 2.95 -2.79 -8.91
C ALA A 120 3.71 -2.46 -10.21
N SER A 121 4.49 -3.43 -10.71
CA SER A 121 5.23 -3.32 -11.98
C SER A 121 5.27 -4.69 -12.65
N TYR A 122 4.72 -4.79 -13.87
CA TYR A 122 4.63 -6.06 -14.60
C TYR A 122 4.40 -5.83 -16.10
N ASP A 123 4.76 -6.82 -16.92
CA ASP A 123 4.46 -6.86 -18.35
C ASP A 123 3.11 -7.54 -18.57
N VAL A 124 2.08 -6.78 -18.96
CA VAL A 124 0.70 -7.29 -19.10
C VAL A 124 0.59 -8.44 -20.09
N VAL A 125 1.41 -8.44 -21.14
CA VAL A 125 1.34 -9.46 -22.19
C VAL A 125 1.97 -10.76 -21.69
N LYS A 126 3.07 -10.66 -20.93
CA LYS A 126 3.79 -11.83 -20.40
C LYS A 126 3.22 -12.34 -19.09
N GLN A 127 2.58 -11.46 -18.31
CA GLN A 127 2.16 -11.71 -16.93
C GLN A 127 0.68 -11.35 -16.73
N PRO A 128 -0.26 -11.93 -17.50
CA PRO A 128 -1.69 -11.62 -17.41
C PRO A 128 -2.31 -11.96 -16.05
N GLU A 129 -1.82 -13.01 -15.37
CA GLU A 129 -2.29 -13.36 -14.03
C GLU A 129 -1.90 -12.31 -12.98
N THR A 130 -0.73 -11.66 -13.15
CA THR A 130 -0.34 -10.52 -12.30
C THR A 130 -1.27 -9.33 -12.52
N ASP A 131 -1.68 -9.04 -13.76
CA ASP A 131 -2.66 -7.98 -14.05
C ASP A 131 -4.00 -8.25 -13.34
N LYS A 132 -4.49 -9.49 -13.37
CA LYS A 132 -5.71 -9.91 -12.65
C LYS A 132 -5.56 -9.76 -11.14
N PHE A 133 -4.45 -10.24 -10.58
CA PHE A 133 -4.16 -10.13 -9.15
C PHE A 133 -4.13 -8.66 -8.69
N VAL A 134 -3.40 -7.79 -9.39
CA VAL A 134 -3.30 -6.36 -9.06
C VAL A 134 -4.68 -5.69 -9.12
N LYS A 135 -5.49 -6.01 -10.13
CA LYS A 135 -6.87 -5.51 -10.23
C LYS A 135 -7.75 -6.01 -9.08
N ALA A 136 -7.58 -7.26 -8.66
CA ALA A 136 -8.31 -7.82 -7.52
C ALA A 136 -7.93 -7.09 -6.21
N VAL A 137 -6.63 -6.90 -5.94
CA VAL A 137 -6.16 -6.12 -4.79
C VAL A 137 -6.74 -4.70 -4.82
N TRP A 138 -6.73 -4.02 -5.98
CA TRP A 138 -7.29 -2.66 -6.10
C TRP A 138 -8.78 -2.64 -5.83
N LYS A 139 -9.52 -3.63 -6.33
CA LYS A 139 -10.97 -3.74 -6.12
C LYS A 139 -11.29 -3.96 -4.65
N ILE A 140 -10.56 -4.86 -3.97
CA ILE A 140 -10.72 -5.14 -2.54
C ILE A 140 -10.41 -3.89 -1.73
N PHE A 141 -9.26 -3.25 -1.98
CA PHE A 141 -8.85 -2.02 -1.32
C PHE A 141 -9.92 -0.92 -1.45
N LYS A 142 -10.40 -0.67 -2.68
CA LYS A 142 -11.39 0.39 -2.94
C LYS A 142 -12.76 0.11 -2.32
N LYS A 143 -13.14 -1.17 -2.13
CA LYS A 143 -14.40 -1.54 -1.47
C LYS A 143 -14.42 -1.12 0.01
N GLY A 144 -13.26 -1.15 0.68
CA GLY A 144 -13.12 -0.73 2.08
C GLY A 144 -12.79 0.75 2.27
N ALA A 145 -12.41 1.47 1.20
CA ALA A 145 -11.90 2.83 1.29
C ALA A 145 -12.96 3.91 1.05
N LYS A 146 -12.81 5.05 1.73
CA LYS A 146 -13.55 6.28 1.50
C LYS A 146 -12.85 7.16 0.47
N LYS A 147 -13.66 7.92 -0.26
CA LYS A 147 -13.18 9.01 -1.11
C LYS A 147 -12.72 10.19 -0.25
N VAL A 148 -11.68 10.88 -0.71
CA VAL A 148 -11.16 12.07 -0.05
C VAL A 148 -11.31 13.29 -0.95
N TYR A 149 -11.40 14.45 -0.32
CA TYR A 149 -11.65 15.73 -0.97
C TYR A 149 -10.57 16.71 -0.53
N LEU A 150 -10.08 17.52 -1.46
CA LEU A 150 -9.19 18.63 -1.11
C LEU A 150 -9.89 19.59 -0.16
N ILE A 151 -9.14 20.08 0.84
CA ILE A 151 -9.61 21.12 1.76
C ILE A 151 -8.61 22.28 1.80
N ASN A 152 -9.13 23.51 1.71
CA ASN A 152 -8.37 24.69 2.09
C ASN A 152 -8.43 24.83 3.62
N ARG A 153 -7.30 24.67 4.30
CA ARG A 153 -7.23 24.70 5.77
C ARG A 153 -7.52 26.08 6.37
N GLU A 154 -7.26 27.15 5.62
CA GLU A 154 -7.47 28.53 6.09
C GLU A 154 -8.96 28.89 6.05
N THR A 155 -9.66 28.45 5.01
CA THR A 155 -11.08 28.80 4.82
C THR A 155 -12.05 27.69 5.24
N GLY A 156 -11.55 26.48 5.46
CA GLY A 156 -12.36 25.27 5.66
C GLY A 156 -13.10 24.80 4.41
N GLN A 157 -12.89 25.44 3.25
CA GLN A 157 -13.60 25.09 2.03
C GLN A 157 -13.15 23.73 1.50
N ILE A 158 -14.11 22.84 1.29
CA ILE A 158 -13.88 21.50 0.73
C ILE A 158 -14.30 21.51 -0.74
N ALA A 159 -13.51 20.86 -1.60
CA ALA A 159 -13.83 20.71 -3.01
C ALA A 159 -15.14 19.91 -3.23
N ASP A 160 -15.86 20.23 -4.31
CA ASP A 160 -17.14 19.57 -4.61
C ASP A 160 -16.98 18.14 -5.10
N LYS A 161 -15.84 17.83 -5.75
CA LYS A 161 -15.55 16.52 -6.32
C LYS A 161 -14.46 15.81 -5.52
N PRO A 162 -14.57 14.49 -5.33
CA PRO A 162 -13.53 13.73 -4.68
C PRO A 162 -12.33 13.58 -5.61
N GLU A 163 -11.17 13.41 -4.99
CA GLU A 163 -9.96 13.02 -5.69
C GLU A 163 -10.07 11.63 -6.31
N THR A 164 -9.46 11.48 -7.49
CA THR A 164 -9.58 10.25 -8.28
C THR A 164 -8.60 9.17 -7.82
N ARG A 165 -7.41 9.57 -7.38
CA ARG A 165 -6.28 8.69 -7.04
C ARG A 165 -6.06 8.47 -5.55
N PHE A 166 -6.65 9.31 -4.70
CA PHE A 166 -6.49 9.28 -3.25
C PHE A 166 -7.68 8.60 -2.57
N PHE A 167 -7.37 7.77 -1.58
CA PHE A 167 -8.36 7.00 -0.84
C PHE A 167 -7.93 6.87 0.61
N ALA A 168 -8.88 6.95 1.54
CA ALA A 168 -8.62 6.76 2.96
C ALA A 168 -9.35 5.54 3.49
N TRP A 169 -8.64 4.68 4.20
CA TRP A 169 -9.28 3.58 4.93
C TRP A 169 -9.97 4.07 6.20
N PRO A 170 -10.90 3.28 6.78
CA PRO A 170 -11.84 3.77 7.78
C PRO A 170 -11.21 4.39 9.03
N ASN A 171 -10.13 3.82 9.57
CA ASN A 171 -9.48 4.36 10.77
C ASN A 171 -8.74 5.67 10.45
N ALA A 172 -8.00 5.74 9.35
CA ALA A 172 -7.37 6.97 8.86
C ALA A 172 -8.41 8.07 8.59
N ALA A 173 -9.47 7.75 7.86
CA ALA A 173 -10.56 8.68 7.57
C ALA A 173 -11.19 9.26 8.83
N LYS A 174 -11.36 8.43 9.89
CA LYS A 174 -11.92 8.86 11.17
C LYS A 174 -10.95 9.72 11.98
N LYS A 175 -9.67 9.35 12.05
CA LYS A 175 -8.67 10.04 12.87
C LYS A 175 -8.17 11.35 12.28
N PHE A 176 -8.16 11.45 10.96
CA PHE A 176 -7.63 12.59 10.21
C PHE A 176 -8.75 13.26 9.39
N ASN A 177 -9.80 13.66 10.11
CA ASN A 177 -11.03 14.24 9.57
C ASN A 177 -10.99 15.77 9.41
N GLY A 178 -9.85 16.40 9.74
CA GLY A 178 -9.63 17.85 9.72
C GLY A 178 -9.84 18.54 11.07
N GLU A 179 -10.44 17.86 12.06
CA GLU A 179 -10.63 18.43 13.40
C GLU A 179 -9.30 18.58 14.13
N ASN A 180 -9.17 19.65 14.92
CA ASN A 180 -7.97 19.96 15.71
C ASN A 180 -6.65 19.98 14.91
N GLY A 181 -6.72 20.21 13.59
CA GLY A 181 -5.55 20.24 12.73
C GLY A 181 -5.08 18.87 12.22
N HIS A 182 -5.84 17.80 12.43
CA HIS A 182 -5.50 16.46 11.96
C HIS A 182 -6.02 16.20 10.54
N TYR A 183 -5.15 16.34 9.54
CA TYR A 183 -5.52 16.17 8.13
C TYR A 183 -4.86 14.95 7.50
N LEU A 184 -5.42 14.52 6.37
CA LEU A 184 -4.72 13.69 5.39
C LEU A 184 -3.91 14.62 4.47
N THR A 185 -2.72 14.24 4.04
CA THR A 185 -1.86 15.11 3.20
C THR A 185 -0.97 14.33 2.22
N ASN A 186 -0.61 14.95 1.11
CA ASN A 186 0.40 14.40 0.19
C ASN A 186 1.72 15.16 0.31
N HIS A 187 1.65 16.48 0.23
CA HIS A 187 2.78 17.40 0.41
C HIS A 187 2.30 18.65 1.14
N ALA A 188 3.22 19.58 1.44
CA ALA A 188 2.98 20.76 2.28
C ALA A 188 1.81 21.67 1.87
N PHE A 189 1.26 21.49 0.66
CA PHE A 189 0.20 22.32 0.07
C PHE A 189 -1.07 21.53 -0.32
N ALA A 190 -1.12 20.22 -0.10
CA ALA A 190 -2.25 19.39 -0.50
C ALA A 190 -2.79 18.60 0.68
N TYR A 191 -3.93 19.06 1.22
CA TYR A 191 -4.61 18.48 2.37
C TYR A 191 -5.97 17.95 1.97
N PHE A 192 -6.38 16.88 2.64
CA PHE A 192 -7.62 16.19 2.35
C PHE A 192 -8.38 15.85 3.62
N VAL A 193 -9.69 15.69 3.46
CA VAL A 193 -10.59 15.07 4.42
C VAL A 193 -11.42 14.00 3.73
N ALA A 194 -11.80 12.94 4.45
CA ALA A 194 -12.74 11.95 3.97
C ALA A 194 -14.17 12.36 4.35
N LYS A 195 -15.13 12.20 3.43
CA LYS A 195 -16.56 12.33 3.74
C LYS A 195 -17.22 10.97 3.76
N ASP A 196 -18.17 10.79 4.66
CA ASP A 196 -19.22 9.79 4.47
C ASP A 196 -20.15 10.31 3.37
N VAL A 197 -20.38 9.49 2.35
CA VAL A 197 -21.33 9.78 1.25
C VAL A 197 -22.70 9.28 1.67
#